data_AF-A0A8J4TVP9-F1
#
_entry.id   AF-A0A8J4TVP9-F1
#
_cell.length_a   1.000
_cell.length_b   1.000
_cell.length_c   1.000
_cell.angle_alpha   90.00
_cell.angle_beta   90.00
_cell.angle_gamma   90.00
#
_symmetry.space_group_name_H-M   'P 1'
#
loop_
_entity.id
_entity.type
_entity.pdbx_description
1 polymer ?
#
loop_
_entity_poly.entity_id
_entity_poly.type
_entity_poly.pdbx_seq_one_letter_code
_entity_poly.pdbx_strand_id
1 'polypeptide(L)'
;RGEECRTGMYPPQGPTLRSNVNWYTVNLDLPPSQRWTHVIKEKTIEMAEMIQAIKDLVNGKLINFVDEVLPLIVDVLPYPFNEEIKGIAYVAEVPLGEVVLFNIFYEVFTVCTSVVTEDLNGNIYHARNLDFGLFMGWDKENHTWTLTEKLKPLVVNVDFRRNDRTVFKSTSFAGYVGMLTGIKPREFTLTMNERFSIDGGYIGILEWILGMRDGMWMSFLTRMVLENATSYEHAKNQLAQTKLLAPAYFILGGNQTGQGCVITRTRINTLDVWEINIKLGRWYVLETNYDHWEDPFFLDDRRTPARKCMNKITQANITLPNIYDVLSTKPVLNK
;
A
#
# COMPACT_ATOMS: atom_id res chain seq x y z
N ARG A 1 21.41 -10.43 10.17
CA ARG A 1 20.87 -11.54 11.00
C ARG A 1 19.62 -11.01 11.69
N GLY A 2 18.45 -11.59 11.42
CA GLY A 2 17.22 -11.22 12.12
C GLY A 2 17.26 -11.66 13.58
N GLU A 3 16.41 -11.06 14.41
CA GLU A 3 16.23 -11.51 15.79
C GLU A 3 15.51 -12.87 15.85
N GLU A 4 15.39 -13.44 17.04
CA GLU A 4 14.54 -14.62 17.23
C GLU A 4 13.07 -14.27 17.02
N CYS A 5 12.30 -15.20 16.45
CA CYS A 5 10.88 -14.99 16.17
C CYS A 5 10.14 -14.62 17.46
N ARG A 6 9.53 -13.43 17.47
CA ARG A 6 8.75 -12.96 18.62
C ARG A 6 7.51 -13.81 18.80
N THR A 7 6.95 -13.76 20.01
CA THR A 7 5.69 -14.40 20.37
C THR A 7 4.88 -13.50 21.30
N GLY A 8 3.56 -13.64 21.31
CA GLY A 8 2.70 -12.94 22.25
C GLY A 8 2.59 -11.42 22.01
N MET A 9 2.77 -10.99 20.76
CA MET A 9 2.63 -9.60 20.33
C MET A 9 1.18 -9.20 20.06
N TYR A 10 0.24 -10.14 20.14
CA TYR A 10 -1.19 -9.92 19.94
C TYR A 10 -2.02 -10.30 21.19
N PRO A 11 -3.00 -9.48 21.62
CA PRO A 11 -3.37 -8.19 21.03
C PRO A 11 -2.23 -7.17 21.16
N PRO A 12 -2.08 -6.23 20.21
CA PRO A 12 -0.95 -5.30 20.17
C PRO A 12 -0.78 -4.55 21.49
N GLN A 13 0.41 -4.62 22.08
CA GLN A 13 0.76 -3.97 23.35
C GLN A 13 2.25 -3.57 23.36
N GLY A 14 2.62 -2.73 24.32
CA GLY A 14 4.02 -2.37 24.57
C GLY A 14 4.60 -1.37 23.56
N PRO A 15 5.94 -1.25 23.50
CA PRO A 15 6.62 -0.12 22.83
C PRO A 15 6.52 -0.12 21.30
N THR A 16 6.11 -1.24 20.70
CA THR A 16 5.90 -1.34 19.24
C THR A 16 4.50 -0.94 18.81
N LEU A 17 3.55 -0.81 19.74
CA LEU A 17 2.24 -0.20 19.48
C LEU A 17 2.35 1.31 19.67
N ARG A 18 1.98 2.09 18.65
CA ARG A 18 1.95 3.56 18.73
C ARG A 18 0.57 4.09 19.10
N SER A 19 -0.44 3.70 18.33
CA SER A 19 -1.83 4.13 18.54
C SER A 19 -2.80 3.19 17.82
N ASN A 20 -4.07 3.26 18.20
CA ASN A 20 -5.14 2.68 17.39
C ASN A 20 -5.37 3.55 16.14
N VAL A 21 -5.77 2.91 15.05
CA VAL A 21 -6.09 3.59 13.79
C VAL A 21 -7.60 3.88 13.74
N ASN A 22 -7.95 5.16 13.56
CA ASN A 22 -9.34 5.61 13.50
C ASN A 22 -10.05 5.12 12.23
N TRP A 23 -11.36 4.88 12.34
CA TRP A 23 -12.22 4.49 11.23
C TRP A 23 -13.04 5.67 10.71
N TYR A 24 -13.06 5.84 9.40
CA TYR A 24 -13.87 6.81 8.67
C TYR A 24 -14.78 6.11 7.67
N THR A 25 -15.91 6.73 7.32
CA THR A 25 -16.80 6.24 6.26
C THR A 25 -16.74 7.15 5.06
N VAL A 26 -16.26 6.65 3.93
CA VAL A 26 -16.30 7.39 2.66
C VAL A 26 -17.53 6.95 1.88
N ASN A 27 -18.45 7.88 1.65
CA ASN A 27 -19.67 7.64 0.88
C ASN A 27 -19.41 7.84 -0.63
N LEU A 28 -19.37 6.75 -1.39
CA LEU A 28 -19.16 6.74 -2.84
C LEU A 28 -20.34 7.33 -3.64
N ASP A 29 -21.51 7.50 -3.02
CA ASP A 29 -22.67 8.16 -3.64
C ASP A 29 -22.51 9.68 -3.70
N LEU A 30 -21.59 10.25 -2.90
CA LEU A 30 -21.24 11.67 -2.99
C LEU A 30 -20.43 11.96 -4.26
N PRO A 31 -20.54 13.19 -4.81
CA PRO A 31 -19.60 13.68 -5.80
C PRO A 31 -18.15 13.48 -5.31
N PRO A 32 -17.21 13.04 -6.16
CA PRO A 32 -15.86 12.69 -5.70
C PRO A 32 -15.15 13.79 -4.91
N SER A 33 -15.31 15.05 -5.33
CA SER A 33 -14.74 16.21 -4.64
C SER A 33 -15.25 16.43 -3.20
N GLN A 34 -16.29 15.72 -2.76
CA GLN A 34 -16.85 15.82 -1.42
C GLN A 34 -16.59 14.57 -0.55
N ARG A 35 -16.08 13.49 -1.14
CA ARG A 35 -15.96 12.17 -0.47
C ARG A 35 -15.07 12.19 0.76
N TRP A 36 -14.00 12.99 0.70
CA TRP A 36 -12.97 13.05 1.74
C TRP A 36 -13.12 14.23 2.70
N THR A 37 -14.11 15.12 2.50
CA THR A 37 -14.22 16.38 3.23
C THR A 37 -14.17 16.20 4.75
N HIS A 38 -14.91 15.25 5.31
CA HIS A 38 -14.95 15.03 6.76
C HIS A 38 -13.62 14.48 7.31
N VAL A 39 -12.96 13.57 6.57
CA VAL A 39 -11.65 13.02 6.95
C VAL A 39 -10.59 14.12 6.96
N ILE A 40 -10.54 14.94 5.91
CA ILE A 40 -9.54 15.99 5.77
C ILE A 40 -9.73 17.08 6.82
N LYS A 41 -10.97 17.48 7.15
CA LYS A 41 -11.23 18.47 8.21
C LYS A 41 -10.67 18.06 9.57
N GLU A 42 -10.65 16.76 9.88
CA GLU A 42 -10.06 16.24 11.12
C GLU A 42 -8.54 16.06 11.03
N LYS A 43 -7.97 16.10 9.82
CA LYS A 43 -6.55 15.81 9.52
C LYS A 43 -5.80 16.97 8.90
N THR A 44 -6.39 18.17 8.89
CA THR A 44 -5.81 19.35 8.24
C THR A 44 -4.42 19.69 8.78
N ILE A 45 -4.24 19.61 10.11
CA ILE A 45 -2.96 19.95 10.75
C ILE A 45 -1.89 18.94 10.34
N GLU A 46 -2.17 17.65 10.49
CA GLU A 46 -1.21 16.59 10.16
C GLU A 46 -0.88 16.57 8.66
N MET A 47 -1.85 16.93 7.80
CA MET A 47 -1.64 17.04 6.36
C MET A 47 -0.73 18.22 6.02
N ALA A 48 -0.94 19.39 6.63
CA ALA A 48 -0.07 20.55 6.45
C ALA A 48 1.36 20.26 6.92
N GLU A 49 1.53 19.61 8.08
CA GLU A 49 2.85 19.19 8.57
C GLU A 49 3.57 18.21 7.64
N MET A 50 2.83 17.23 7.09
CA MET A 50 3.37 16.26 6.14
C MET A 50 3.83 16.92 4.85
N ILE A 51 3.02 17.84 4.31
CA ILE A 51 3.36 18.56 3.09
C ILE A 51 4.56 19.46 3.31
N GLN A 52 4.63 20.17 4.43
CA GLN A 52 5.81 20.96 4.78
C GLN A 52 7.06 20.08 4.87
N ALA A 53 6.96 18.89 5.47
CA ALA A 53 8.07 17.95 5.53
C ALA A 53 8.53 17.49 4.13
N ILE A 54 7.60 17.27 3.19
CA ILE A 54 7.96 16.99 1.78
C ILE A 54 8.67 18.19 1.16
N LYS A 55 8.17 19.41 1.38
CA LYS A 55 8.75 20.66 0.84
C LYS A 55 10.18 20.88 1.33
N ASP A 56 10.45 20.62 2.60
CA ASP A 56 11.77 20.77 3.19
C ASP A 56 12.80 19.77 2.63
N LEU A 57 12.33 18.62 2.10
CA LEU A 57 13.17 17.61 1.46
C LEU A 57 13.48 17.94 -0.01
N VAL A 58 12.70 18.82 -0.64
CA VAL A 58 12.82 19.13 -2.07
C VAL A 58 13.48 20.50 -2.28
N ASN A 59 14.43 20.58 -3.20
CA ASN A 59 15.13 21.84 -3.51
C ASN A 59 14.18 22.86 -4.18
N GLY A 60 14.44 24.15 -4.06
CA GLY A 60 13.56 25.24 -4.52
C GLY A 60 13.19 25.20 -6.02
N LYS A 61 13.98 24.55 -6.89
CA LYS A 61 13.60 24.31 -8.30
C LYS A 61 12.44 23.33 -8.46
N LEU A 62 12.31 22.35 -7.55
CA LEU A 62 11.20 21.41 -7.56
C LEU A 62 9.92 22.06 -7.03
N ILE A 63 10.04 23.05 -6.13
CA ILE A 63 8.89 23.82 -5.61
C ILE A 63 8.17 24.54 -6.76
N ASN A 64 8.89 25.22 -7.65
CA ASN A 64 8.26 25.87 -8.81
C ASN A 64 7.56 24.86 -9.74
N PHE A 65 8.15 23.67 -9.94
CA PHE A 65 7.51 22.61 -10.72
C PHE A 65 6.23 22.09 -10.04
N VAL A 66 6.26 21.94 -8.72
CA VAL A 66 5.10 21.53 -7.92
C VAL A 66 3.98 22.56 -7.99
N ASP A 67 4.30 23.85 -7.93
CA ASP A 67 3.30 24.91 -7.86
C ASP A 67 2.72 25.26 -9.24
N GLU A 68 3.51 25.16 -10.32
CA GLU A 68 3.09 25.58 -11.66
C GLU A 68 2.69 24.43 -12.59
N VAL A 69 3.33 23.25 -12.47
CA VAL A 69 3.15 22.14 -13.44
C VAL A 69 2.25 21.04 -12.90
N LEU A 70 2.41 20.63 -11.64
CA LEU A 70 1.59 19.56 -11.06
C LEU A 70 0.08 19.86 -11.01
N PRO A 71 -0.40 21.11 -10.83
CA PRO A 71 -1.83 21.40 -10.90
C PRO A 71 -2.43 21.08 -12.28
N LEU A 72 -1.66 21.30 -13.36
CA LEU A 72 -2.08 20.99 -14.73
C LEU A 72 -2.20 19.48 -14.98
N ILE A 73 -1.48 18.68 -14.19
CA ILE A 73 -1.52 17.21 -14.26
C ILE A 73 -2.81 16.65 -13.66
N VAL A 74 -3.48 17.36 -12.74
CA VAL A 74 -4.69 16.83 -12.09
C VAL A 74 -5.80 16.57 -13.08
N ASP A 75 -6.01 17.47 -14.03
CA ASP A 75 -7.09 17.34 -15.02
C ASP A 75 -6.91 16.16 -15.97
N VAL A 76 -5.71 15.60 -16.04
CA VAL A 76 -5.39 14.42 -16.85
C VAL A 76 -5.31 13.13 -16.03
N LEU A 77 -5.44 13.21 -14.69
CA LEU A 77 -5.62 12.01 -13.86
C LEU A 77 -7.01 11.39 -14.11
N PRO A 78 -7.13 10.05 -14.05
CA PRO A 78 -8.40 9.39 -14.30
C PRO A 78 -9.46 9.77 -13.26
N TYR A 79 -10.71 9.90 -13.70
CA TYR A 79 -11.85 9.97 -12.81
C TYR A 79 -12.01 8.66 -12.02
N PRO A 80 -12.35 8.67 -10.72
CA PRO A 80 -12.72 9.84 -9.90
C PRO A 80 -11.55 10.53 -9.19
N PHE A 81 -10.32 10.05 -9.35
CA PHE A 81 -9.15 10.44 -8.56
C PHE A 81 -8.81 11.92 -8.69
N ASN A 82 -8.91 12.48 -9.90
CA ASN A 82 -8.70 13.90 -10.14
C ASN A 82 -9.61 14.78 -9.27
N GLU A 83 -10.91 14.48 -9.22
CA GLU A 83 -11.89 15.25 -8.47
C GLU A 83 -11.77 15.03 -6.96
N GLU A 84 -11.44 13.81 -6.50
CA GLU A 84 -11.12 13.56 -5.10
C GLU A 84 -9.91 14.40 -4.65
N ILE A 85 -8.83 14.47 -5.45
CA ILE A 85 -7.63 15.28 -5.16
C ILE A 85 -7.97 16.78 -5.09
N LYS A 86 -8.76 17.30 -6.04
CA LYS A 86 -9.22 18.71 -6.01
C LYS A 86 -10.02 19.02 -4.75
N GLY A 87 -10.92 18.12 -4.37
CA GLY A 87 -11.73 18.24 -3.16
C GLY A 87 -10.88 18.27 -1.89
N ILE A 88 -9.87 17.40 -1.81
CA ILE A 88 -8.91 17.36 -0.71
C ILE A 88 -8.15 18.69 -0.61
N ALA A 89 -7.57 19.18 -1.72
CA ALA A 89 -6.83 20.44 -1.74
C ALA A 89 -7.67 21.63 -1.27
N TYR A 90 -8.92 21.71 -1.75
CA TYR A 90 -9.86 22.75 -1.34
C TYR A 90 -10.17 22.71 0.17
N VAL A 91 -10.44 21.53 0.73
CA VAL A 91 -10.80 21.38 2.15
C VAL A 91 -9.60 21.56 3.07
N ALA A 92 -8.41 21.13 2.65
CA ALA A 92 -7.18 21.26 3.41
C ALA A 92 -6.62 22.69 3.39
N GLU A 93 -7.13 23.56 2.49
CA GLU A 93 -6.56 24.90 2.21
C GLU A 93 -5.08 24.83 1.79
N VAL A 94 -4.74 23.80 1.00
CA VAL A 94 -3.40 23.51 0.52
C VAL A 94 -3.36 23.68 -1.00
N PRO A 95 -2.26 24.21 -1.59
CA PRO A 95 -2.08 24.27 -3.04
C PRO A 95 -2.29 22.90 -3.72
N LEU A 96 -3.06 22.88 -4.81
CA LEU A 96 -3.42 21.65 -5.52
C LEU A 96 -2.19 20.81 -5.91
N GLY A 97 -1.13 21.46 -6.39
CA GLY A 97 0.11 20.80 -6.79
C GLY A 97 0.80 20.04 -5.66
N GLU A 98 0.69 20.51 -4.42
CA GLU A 98 1.27 19.85 -3.24
C GLU A 98 0.48 18.58 -2.87
N VAL A 99 -0.85 18.59 -3.01
CA VAL A 99 -1.67 17.38 -2.82
C VAL A 99 -1.40 16.35 -3.92
N VAL A 100 -1.14 16.80 -5.15
CA VAL A 100 -0.72 15.92 -6.25
C VAL A 100 0.63 15.31 -5.97
N LEU A 101 1.60 16.11 -5.52
CA LEU A 101 2.92 15.62 -5.12
C LEU A 101 2.78 14.54 -4.05
N PHE A 102 1.96 14.76 -3.03
CA PHE A 102 1.68 13.75 -2.00
C PHE A 102 1.16 12.43 -2.59
N ASN A 103 0.28 12.49 -3.60
CA ASN A 103 -0.24 11.29 -4.27
C ASN A 103 0.78 10.61 -5.21
N ILE A 104 1.68 11.37 -5.86
CA ILE A 104 2.80 10.82 -6.64
C ILE A 104 3.81 10.11 -5.73
N PHE A 105 4.07 10.70 -4.57
CA PHE A 105 5.15 10.27 -3.68
C PHE A 105 4.99 8.82 -3.18
N TYR A 106 3.76 8.32 -3.08
CA TYR A 106 3.49 6.92 -2.75
C TYR A 106 3.76 5.92 -3.87
N GLU A 107 3.88 6.35 -5.12
CA GLU A 107 4.17 5.46 -6.26
C GLU A 107 5.66 5.16 -6.41
N VAL A 108 6.53 5.75 -5.57
CA VAL A 108 7.99 5.69 -5.75
C VAL A 108 8.78 5.32 -4.50
N PHE A 109 8.20 5.41 -3.29
CA PHE A 109 8.95 5.23 -2.03
C PHE A 109 8.24 4.37 -0.99
N THR A 110 7.75 3.19 -1.38
CA THR A 110 7.19 2.21 -0.43
C THR A 110 8.07 0.96 -0.33
N VAL A 111 8.18 0.45 0.90
CA VAL A 111 8.83 -0.82 1.22
C VAL A 111 7.83 -1.61 2.05
N CYS A 112 7.81 -2.93 1.90
CA CYS A 112 6.60 -3.69 2.22
C CYS A 112 6.95 -5.12 2.62
N THR A 113 6.17 -5.71 3.53
CA THR A 113 6.10 -7.17 3.70
C THR A 113 4.64 -7.57 3.68
N SER A 114 4.28 -8.56 2.88
CA SER A 114 2.91 -9.06 2.74
C SER A 114 2.90 -10.57 2.73
N VAL A 115 1.91 -11.18 3.38
CA VAL A 115 1.77 -12.63 3.47
C VAL A 115 0.31 -13.03 3.31
N VAL A 116 0.06 -14.05 2.47
CA VAL A 116 -1.21 -14.76 2.39
C VAL A 116 -0.97 -16.20 2.80
N THR A 117 -1.81 -16.72 3.69
CA THR A 117 -1.70 -18.09 4.22
C THR A 117 -3.03 -18.82 4.10
N GLU A 118 -2.98 -20.14 4.08
CA GLU A 118 -4.13 -21.03 4.20
C GLU A 118 -3.90 -22.01 5.37
N ASP A 119 -4.84 -22.05 6.32
CA ASP A 119 -4.79 -23.04 7.42
C ASP A 119 -5.29 -24.43 6.98
N LEU A 120 -5.25 -25.42 7.88
CA LEU A 120 -5.70 -26.78 7.58
C LEU A 120 -7.22 -26.90 7.32
N ASN A 121 -8.01 -25.89 7.68
CA ASN A 121 -9.44 -25.83 7.43
C ASN A 121 -9.78 -25.09 6.13
N GLY A 122 -8.78 -24.60 5.40
CA GLY A 122 -8.96 -23.82 4.18
C GLY A 122 -9.25 -22.34 4.42
N ASN A 123 -9.06 -21.83 5.65
CA ASN A 123 -9.25 -20.40 5.91
C ASN A 123 -8.04 -19.61 5.38
N ILE A 124 -8.34 -18.54 4.65
CA ILE A 124 -7.33 -17.61 4.12
C ILE A 124 -7.11 -16.45 5.09
N TYR A 125 -5.84 -16.21 5.43
CA TYR A 125 -5.41 -15.04 6.20
C TYR A 125 -4.47 -14.18 5.34
N HIS A 126 -4.63 -12.87 5.41
CA HIS A 126 -3.78 -11.92 4.69
C HIS A 126 -3.38 -10.80 5.64
N ALA A 127 -2.07 -10.60 5.82
CA ALA A 127 -1.51 -9.57 6.69
C ALA A 127 -0.29 -8.92 6.06
N ARG A 128 0.05 -7.71 6.53
CA ARG A 128 1.07 -6.89 5.88
C ARG A 128 1.68 -5.83 6.82
N ASN A 129 2.96 -5.52 6.62
CA ASN A 129 3.64 -4.30 7.12
C ASN A 129 3.86 -3.32 5.97
N LEU A 130 3.46 -2.07 6.17
CA LEU A 130 3.70 -0.96 5.24
C LEU A 130 4.81 -0.07 5.80
N ASP A 131 5.94 -0.06 5.11
CA ASP A 131 7.12 0.73 5.47
C ASP A 131 7.21 1.90 4.48
N PHE A 132 7.20 3.14 4.97
CA PHE A 132 7.15 4.33 4.11
C PHE A 132 8.07 5.44 4.62
N GLY A 133 8.58 6.27 3.72
CA GLY A 133 9.39 7.44 4.06
C GLY A 133 10.82 7.10 4.49
N LEU A 134 11.25 5.85 4.25
CA LEU A 134 12.61 5.41 4.50
C LEU A 134 13.60 6.25 3.69
N PHE A 135 14.74 6.57 4.31
CA PHE A 135 15.83 7.35 3.69
C PHE A 135 15.53 8.82 3.42
N MET A 136 14.43 9.36 3.96
CA MET A 136 13.95 10.71 3.65
C MET A 136 13.82 11.58 4.91
N GLY A 137 14.90 12.32 5.18
CA GLY A 137 15.05 13.14 6.38
C GLY A 137 15.37 12.26 7.59
N TRP A 138 16.65 12.13 7.94
CA TRP A 138 17.06 11.39 9.14
C TRP A 138 17.09 12.32 10.35
N ASP A 139 16.24 12.05 11.33
CA ASP A 139 16.32 12.67 12.64
C ASP A 139 17.43 11.97 13.44
N LYS A 140 18.55 12.68 13.61
CA LYS A 140 19.71 12.17 14.35
C LYS A 140 19.44 12.00 15.85
N GLU A 141 18.52 12.76 16.42
CA GLU A 141 18.22 12.76 17.85
C GLU A 141 17.28 11.60 18.20
N ASN A 142 16.19 11.46 17.45
CA ASN A 142 15.17 10.42 17.70
C ASN A 142 15.48 9.09 16.99
N HIS A 143 16.46 9.09 16.09
CA HIS A 143 16.82 7.95 15.25
C HIS A 143 15.62 7.37 14.48
N THR A 144 14.89 8.27 13.84
CA THR A 144 13.69 8.00 13.03
C THR A 144 13.79 8.74 11.69
N TRP A 145 12.94 8.33 10.75
CA TRP A 145 12.76 9.06 9.49
C TRP A 145 11.66 10.10 9.68
N THR A 146 11.99 11.38 9.46
CA THR A 146 11.09 12.52 9.65
C THR A 146 9.78 12.30 8.92
N LEU A 147 9.86 11.86 7.67
CA LEU A 147 8.69 11.68 6.84
C LEU A 147 7.80 10.52 7.30
N THR A 148 8.42 9.43 7.76
CA THR A 148 7.71 8.30 8.37
C THR A 148 6.95 8.73 9.64
N GLU A 149 7.56 9.54 10.51
CA GLU A 149 6.89 10.02 11.72
C GLU A 149 5.73 10.98 11.42
N LYS A 150 5.89 11.87 10.42
CA LYS A 150 4.81 12.75 9.97
C LYS A 150 3.67 12.02 9.30
N LEU A 151 3.93 10.84 8.76
CA LEU A 151 2.91 10.05 8.09
C LEU A 151 2.03 9.23 9.05
N LYS A 152 2.58 8.74 10.15
CA LYS A 152 1.82 7.89 11.10
C LYS A 152 0.49 8.51 11.56
N PRO A 153 0.40 9.82 11.89
CA PRO A 153 -0.86 10.46 12.28
C PRO A 153 -1.92 10.53 11.17
N LEU A 154 -1.51 10.44 9.90
CA LEU A 154 -2.43 10.44 8.76
C LEU A 154 -2.98 9.05 8.44
N VAL A 155 -2.49 7.98 9.09
CA VAL A 155 -3.01 6.62 8.88
C VAL A 155 -4.46 6.55 9.34
N VAL A 156 -5.33 6.10 8.42
CA VAL A 156 -6.76 5.94 8.65
C VAL A 156 -7.25 4.59 8.12
N ASN A 157 -8.22 4.00 8.81
CA ASN A 157 -9.04 2.94 8.27
C ASN A 157 -10.28 3.56 7.63
N VAL A 158 -10.68 3.07 6.46
CA VAL A 158 -11.78 3.63 5.69
C VAL A 158 -12.75 2.52 5.28
N ASP A 159 -14.02 2.72 5.59
CA ASP A 159 -15.16 1.93 5.10
C ASP A 159 -15.77 2.67 3.90
N PHE A 160 -15.50 2.19 2.68
CA PHE A 160 -16.07 2.77 1.47
C PHE A 160 -17.45 2.20 1.23
N ARG A 161 -18.47 3.07 1.27
CA ARG A 161 -19.87 2.67 1.15
C ARG A 161 -20.52 3.19 -0.11
N ARG A 162 -21.43 2.40 -0.68
CA ARG A 162 -22.33 2.80 -1.77
C ARG A 162 -23.72 2.30 -1.42
N ASN A 163 -24.73 3.17 -1.50
CA ASN A 163 -26.08 2.91 -1.01
C ASN A 163 -26.09 2.38 0.44
N ASP A 164 -25.28 3.02 1.32
CA ASP A 164 -25.05 2.65 2.73
C ASP A 164 -24.58 1.20 2.97
N ARG A 165 -23.99 0.56 1.96
CA ARG A 165 -23.38 -0.77 2.09
C ARG A 165 -21.89 -0.69 1.84
N THR A 166 -21.10 -1.34 2.71
CA THR A 166 -19.66 -1.52 2.49
C THR A 166 -19.41 -2.17 1.13
N VAL A 167 -18.68 -1.47 0.27
CA VAL A 167 -18.13 -2.00 -0.98
C VAL A 167 -16.79 -2.67 -0.68
N PHE A 168 -15.89 -1.94 -0.02
CA PHE A 168 -14.60 -2.46 0.46
C PHE A 168 -14.13 -1.64 1.67
N LYS A 169 -13.15 -2.18 2.39
CA LYS A 169 -12.46 -1.49 3.49
C LYS A 169 -10.98 -1.38 3.18
N SER A 170 -10.33 -0.34 3.70
CA SER A 170 -8.92 -0.07 3.41
C SER A 170 -8.23 0.53 4.63
N THR A 171 -6.93 0.29 4.75
CA THR A 171 -6.04 1.17 5.50
C THR A 171 -5.33 2.07 4.49
N SER A 172 -5.36 3.38 4.70
CA SER A 172 -4.78 4.39 3.80
C SER A 172 -4.26 5.59 4.61
N PHE A 173 -3.87 6.65 3.92
CA PHE A 173 -3.49 7.93 4.51
C PHE A 173 -4.52 9.01 4.15
N ALA A 174 -4.90 9.84 5.11
CA ALA A 174 -5.69 11.03 4.82
C ALA A 174 -4.94 11.91 3.81
N GLY A 175 -5.60 12.27 2.71
CA GLY A 175 -5.01 13.00 1.59
C GLY A 175 -4.58 12.12 0.40
N TYR A 176 -4.55 10.79 0.56
CA TYR A 176 -4.17 9.84 -0.48
C TYR A 176 -5.40 9.10 -1.05
N VAL A 177 -5.63 9.23 -2.36
CA VAL A 177 -6.85 8.72 -3.01
C VAL A 177 -6.69 7.32 -3.61
N GLY A 178 -5.44 6.90 -3.82
CA GLY A 178 -5.07 5.52 -4.16
C GLY A 178 -5.15 4.58 -2.96
N MET A 179 -5.15 3.28 -3.19
CA MET A 179 -5.16 2.27 -2.11
C MET A 179 -3.97 1.34 -2.24
N LEU A 180 -3.39 0.94 -1.10
CA LEU A 180 -2.26 0.01 -1.04
C LEU A 180 -2.60 -1.27 -0.28
N THR A 181 -3.68 -1.25 0.49
CA THR A 181 -4.08 -2.32 1.41
C THR A 181 -5.58 -2.28 1.61
N GLY A 182 -6.29 -3.34 1.22
CA GLY A 182 -7.73 -3.40 1.42
C GLY A 182 -8.33 -4.79 1.37
N ILE A 183 -9.59 -4.85 1.75
CA ILE A 183 -10.43 -6.05 1.75
C ILE A 183 -11.77 -5.72 1.12
N LYS A 184 -12.18 -6.53 0.14
CA LYS A 184 -13.56 -6.59 -0.33
C LYS A 184 -14.28 -7.70 0.44
N PRO A 185 -15.17 -7.38 1.40
CA PRO A 185 -15.74 -8.37 2.29
C PRO A 185 -16.36 -9.54 1.55
N ARG A 186 -16.03 -10.76 2.00
CA ARG A 186 -16.46 -12.04 1.42
C ARG A 186 -15.92 -12.37 0.03
N GLU A 187 -15.13 -11.52 -0.61
CA GLU A 187 -14.62 -11.76 -1.97
C GLU A 187 -13.10 -11.97 -1.99
N PHE A 188 -12.33 -10.94 -1.63
CA PHE A 188 -10.87 -11.00 -1.66
C PHE A 188 -10.23 -9.91 -0.79
N THR A 189 -8.93 -10.07 -0.56
CA THR A 189 -8.02 -9.14 0.11
C THR A 189 -6.87 -8.82 -0.84
N LEU A 190 -6.41 -7.57 -0.83
CA LEU A 190 -5.39 -7.09 -1.77
C LEU A 190 -4.40 -6.17 -1.06
N THR A 191 -3.11 -6.45 -1.24
CA THR A 191 -2.02 -5.55 -0.86
C THR A 191 -1.08 -5.35 -2.05
N MET A 192 -0.43 -4.19 -2.09
CA MET A 192 0.53 -3.84 -3.13
C MET A 192 1.90 -3.59 -2.48
N ASN A 193 2.95 -4.13 -3.10
CA ASN A 193 4.34 -3.86 -2.75
C ASN A 193 5.08 -3.28 -3.96
N GLU A 194 5.95 -2.30 -3.72
CA GLU A 194 6.82 -1.73 -4.75
C GLU A 194 7.79 -2.79 -5.32
N ARG A 195 8.01 -2.74 -6.63
CA ARG A 195 9.02 -3.54 -7.32
C ARG A 195 10.02 -2.65 -8.04
N PHE A 196 11.29 -2.75 -7.66
CA PHE A 196 12.35 -1.98 -8.29
C PHE A 196 12.81 -2.61 -9.61
N SER A 197 12.95 -1.78 -10.64
CA SER A 197 13.51 -2.17 -11.94
C SER A 197 14.13 -0.95 -12.63
N ILE A 198 15.03 -1.19 -13.59
CA ILE A 198 15.58 -0.13 -14.46
C ILE A 198 14.44 0.53 -15.26
N ASP A 199 13.50 -0.27 -15.77
CA ASP A 199 12.23 0.21 -16.34
C ASP A 199 11.19 0.44 -15.23
N GLY A 200 11.52 1.38 -14.33
CA GLY A 200 10.78 1.68 -13.10
C GLY A 200 9.79 2.84 -13.23
N GLY A 201 9.19 3.22 -12.10
CA GLY A 201 8.15 4.26 -12.04
C GLY A 201 8.58 5.63 -12.59
N TYR A 202 9.86 6.01 -12.48
CA TYR A 202 10.34 7.29 -13.03
C TYR A 202 10.17 7.37 -14.55
N ILE A 203 10.41 6.26 -15.28
CA ILE A 203 10.22 6.23 -16.73
C ILE A 203 8.73 6.32 -17.05
N GLY A 204 7.88 5.56 -16.35
CA GLY A 204 6.44 5.61 -16.56
C GLY A 204 5.83 6.99 -16.25
N ILE A 205 6.27 7.67 -15.19
CA ILE A 205 5.83 9.03 -14.88
C ILE A 205 6.26 10.00 -15.98
N LEU A 206 7.50 9.91 -16.47
CA LEU A 206 7.99 10.76 -17.56
C LEU A 206 7.20 10.53 -18.85
N GLU A 207 7.00 9.28 -19.26
CA GLU A 207 6.17 8.92 -20.43
C GLU A 207 4.74 9.45 -20.28
N TRP A 208 4.17 9.33 -19.09
CA TRP A 208 2.81 9.80 -18.79
C TRP A 208 2.69 11.33 -18.87
N ILE A 209 3.68 12.07 -18.36
CA ILE A 209 3.76 13.53 -18.49
C ILE A 209 3.90 13.94 -19.95
N LEU A 210 4.66 13.19 -20.76
CA LEU A 210 4.82 13.41 -22.20
C LEU A 210 3.61 12.97 -23.05
N GLY A 211 2.55 12.44 -22.42
CA GLY A 211 1.26 12.16 -23.05
C GLY A 211 0.96 10.68 -23.31
N MET A 212 1.86 9.75 -22.95
CA MET A 212 1.61 8.30 -23.03
C MET A 212 0.85 7.82 -21.79
N ARG A 213 -0.48 7.94 -21.83
CA ARG A 213 -1.37 7.75 -20.66
C ARG A 213 -2.18 6.44 -20.70
N ASP A 214 -1.66 5.40 -21.35
CA ASP A 214 -2.31 4.08 -21.43
C ASP A 214 -1.99 3.15 -20.25
N GLY A 215 -1.05 3.55 -19.38
CA GLY A 215 -0.78 2.90 -18.10
C GLY A 215 -1.60 3.44 -16.94
N MET A 216 -1.88 2.59 -15.95
CA MET A 216 -2.54 2.94 -14.70
C MET A 216 -1.54 3.08 -13.56
N TRP A 217 -1.81 3.99 -12.63
CA TRP A 217 -1.04 4.09 -11.38
C TRP A 217 -1.34 2.87 -10.52
N MET A 218 -0.34 2.35 -9.82
CA MET A 218 -0.49 1.05 -9.14
C MET A 218 -1.53 1.13 -8.02
N SER A 219 -1.54 2.22 -7.28
CA SER A 219 -2.52 2.46 -6.22
C SER A 219 -3.93 2.74 -6.75
N PHE A 220 -4.05 3.37 -7.93
CA PHE A 220 -5.33 3.63 -8.57
C PHE A 220 -5.93 2.34 -9.10
N LEU A 221 -5.12 1.48 -9.72
CA LEU A 221 -5.55 0.14 -10.11
C LEU A 221 -6.02 -0.66 -8.88
N THR A 222 -5.25 -0.63 -7.79
CA THR A 222 -5.61 -1.31 -6.54
C THR A 222 -6.96 -0.82 -6.00
N ARG A 223 -7.19 0.50 -5.98
CA ARG A 223 -8.47 1.11 -5.61
C ARG A 223 -9.60 0.66 -6.54
N MET A 224 -9.39 0.71 -7.85
CA MET A 224 -10.40 0.32 -8.84
C MET A 224 -10.77 -1.17 -8.71
N VAL A 225 -9.80 -2.04 -8.49
CA VAL A 225 -10.02 -3.48 -8.28
C VAL A 225 -10.84 -3.71 -7.01
N LEU A 226 -10.44 -3.11 -5.88
CA LEU A 226 -11.21 -3.22 -4.62
C LEU A 226 -12.66 -2.72 -4.79
N GLU A 227 -12.85 -1.60 -5.48
CA GLU A 227 -14.16 -0.99 -5.67
C GLU A 227 -15.05 -1.80 -6.65
N ASN A 228 -14.48 -2.30 -7.76
CA ASN A 228 -15.27 -2.80 -8.89
C ASN A 228 -15.14 -4.30 -9.18
N ALA A 229 -14.02 -4.95 -8.84
CA ALA A 229 -13.89 -6.39 -9.07
C ALA A 229 -14.87 -7.16 -8.16
N THR A 230 -15.38 -8.28 -8.67
CA THR A 230 -16.50 -9.02 -8.08
C THR A 230 -16.12 -10.42 -7.59
N SER A 231 -14.86 -10.82 -7.78
CA SER A 231 -14.33 -12.11 -7.32
C SER A 231 -12.80 -12.08 -7.31
N TYR A 232 -12.19 -13.07 -6.64
CA TYR A 232 -10.74 -13.29 -6.67
C TYR A 232 -10.19 -13.42 -8.10
N GLU A 233 -10.79 -14.25 -8.95
CA GLU A 233 -10.31 -14.44 -10.33
C GLU A 233 -10.47 -13.18 -11.19
N HIS A 234 -11.56 -12.42 -11.00
CA HIS A 234 -11.75 -11.15 -11.69
C HIS A 234 -10.67 -10.14 -11.25
N ALA A 235 -10.39 -10.03 -9.95
CA ALA A 235 -9.33 -9.18 -9.42
C ALA A 235 -7.95 -9.59 -9.94
N LYS A 236 -7.62 -10.88 -9.85
CA LYS A 236 -6.37 -11.46 -10.35
C LYS A 236 -6.15 -11.15 -11.83
N ASN A 237 -7.18 -11.30 -12.66
CA ASN A 237 -7.10 -11.01 -14.08
C ASN A 237 -6.81 -9.52 -14.35
N GLN A 238 -7.55 -8.61 -13.70
CA GLN A 238 -7.31 -7.16 -13.83
C GLN A 238 -5.88 -6.79 -13.39
N LEU A 239 -5.42 -7.34 -12.26
CA LEU A 239 -4.09 -7.09 -11.70
C LEU A 239 -2.96 -7.68 -12.53
N ALA A 240 -3.20 -8.73 -13.31
CA ALA A 240 -2.20 -9.35 -14.19
C ALA A 240 -2.11 -8.67 -15.57
N GLN A 241 -3.21 -8.11 -16.07
CA GLN A 241 -3.28 -7.65 -17.46
C GLN A 241 -3.19 -6.13 -17.63
N THR A 242 -3.56 -5.35 -16.61
CA THR A 242 -3.59 -3.88 -16.74
C THR A 242 -2.18 -3.33 -16.86
N LYS A 243 -1.92 -2.49 -17.86
CA LYS A 243 -0.65 -1.75 -17.98
C LYS A 243 -0.47 -0.80 -16.80
N LEU A 244 0.74 -0.70 -16.29
CA LEU A 244 1.13 0.07 -15.12
C LEU A 244 2.16 1.14 -15.47
N LEU A 245 2.20 2.22 -14.69
CA LEU A 245 3.28 3.20 -14.76
C LEU A 245 4.58 2.66 -14.15
N ALA A 246 4.47 1.81 -13.13
CA ALA A 246 5.60 1.25 -12.42
C ALA A 246 5.44 -0.28 -12.26
N PRO A 247 6.55 -1.03 -12.14
CA PRO A 247 6.50 -2.43 -11.75
C PRO A 247 5.96 -2.59 -10.32
N ALA A 248 5.25 -3.69 -10.06
CA ALA A 248 4.65 -3.94 -8.75
C ALA A 248 4.64 -5.42 -8.40
N TYR A 249 4.43 -5.72 -7.12
CA TYR A 249 3.86 -6.98 -6.68
C TYR A 249 2.45 -6.75 -6.17
N PHE A 250 1.49 -7.50 -6.70
CA PHE A 250 0.15 -7.56 -6.12
C PHE A 250 -0.01 -8.87 -5.37
N ILE A 251 -0.30 -8.77 -4.08
CA ILE A 251 -0.54 -9.92 -3.23
C ILE A 251 -2.05 -10.00 -3.03
N LEU A 252 -2.65 -11.12 -3.43
CA LEU A 252 -4.10 -11.29 -3.50
C LEU A 252 -4.50 -12.56 -2.75
N GLY A 253 -5.42 -12.45 -1.80
CA GLY A 253 -6.05 -13.58 -1.11
C GLY A 253 -7.54 -13.62 -1.41
N GLY A 254 -8.10 -14.79 -1.69
CA GLY A 254 -9.53 -14.98 -1.98
C GLY A 254 -10.33 -15.44 -0.77
N ASN A 255 -11.43 -16.15 -1.04
CA ASN A 255 -12.38 -16.65 -0.04
C ASN A 255 -12.51 -18.18 -0.05
N GLN A 256 -11.67 -18.88 -0.82
CA GLN A 256 -11.65 -20.34 -0.96
C GLN A 256 -10.22 -20.90 -0.85
N THR A 257 -10.12 -22.18 -0.51
CA THR A 257 -8.87 -22.96 -0.56
C THR A 257 -8.13 -22.75 -1.87
N GLY A 258 -6.81 -22.54 -1.78
CA GLY A 258 -5.91 -22.30 -2.90
C GLY A 258 -5.92 -20.86 -3.43
N GLN A 259 -6.87 -20.01 -3.02
CA GLN A 259 -6.92 -18.62 -3.49
C GLN A 259 -5.97 -17.72 -2.69
N GLY A 260 -4.70 -17.78 -3.04
CA GLY A 260 -3.67 -16.88 -2.54
C GLY A 260 -2.54 -16.80 -3.53
N CYS A 261 -2.15 -15.61 -3.98
CA CYS A 261 -1.04 -15.46 -4.93
C CYS A 261 -0.26 -14.15 -4.78
N VAL A 262 0.94 -14.17 -5.35
CA VAL A 262 1.76 -12.99 -5.64
C VAL A 262 1.83 -12.85 -7.15
N ILE A 263 1.40 -11.71 -7.68
CA ILE A 263 1.47 -11.38 -9.10
C ILE A 263 2.65 -10.43 -9.29
N THR A 264 3.72 -10.92 -9.90
CA THR A 264 4.92 -10.12 -10.18
C THR A 264 4.77 -9.41 -11.52
N ARG A 265 4.75 -8.08 -11.50
CA ARG A 265 4.46 -7.24 -12.67
C ARG A 265 5.68 -6.43 -13.11
N THR A 266 5.91 -6.39 -14.42
CA THR A 266 6.52 -5.20 -15.03
C THR A 266 5.44 -4.17 -15.35
N ARG A 267 5.85 -3.01 -15.89
CA ARG A 267 4.92 -2.01 -16.41
C ARG A 267 3.89 -2.59 -17.38
N ILE A 268 4.28 -3.54 -18.24
CA ILE A 268 3.41 -4.03 -19.32
C ILE A 268 3.06 -5.52 -19.25
N ASN A 269 3.86 -6.33 -18.54
CA ASN A 269 3.72 -7.79 -18.53
C ASN A 269 3.52 -8.32 -17.10
N THR A 270 2.93 -9.52 -17.00
CA THR A 270 3.07 -10.37 -15.80
C THR A 270 4.27 -11.28 -16.01
N LEU A 271 5.23 -11.23 -15.08
CA LEU A 271 6.40 -12.10 -15.11
C LEU A 271 6.10 -13.46 -14.48
N ASP A 272 5.36 -13.46 -13.37
CA ASP A 272 4.99 -14.67 -12.67
C ASP A 272 3.70 -14.48 -11.86
N VAL A 273 2.99 -15.59 -11.64
CA VAL A 273 1.87 -15.68 -10.71
C VAL A 273 2.16 -16.82 -9.74
N TRP A 274 2.68 -16.47 -8.58
CA TRP A 274 3.12 -17.41 -7.57
C TRP A 274 1.98 -17.72 -6.59
N GLU A 275 1.33 -18.88 -6.76
CA GLU A 275 0.15 -19.25 -5.98
C GLU A 275 0.45 -20.15 -4.80
N ILE A 276 -0.41 -20.11 -3.77
CA ILE A 276 -0.57 -21.17 -2.78
C ILE A 276 -0.84 -22.48 -3.52
N ASN A 277 -0.14 -23.55 -3.11
CA ASN A 277 -0.33 -24.87 -3.67
C ASN A 277 -0.15 -25.92 -2.57
N ILE A 278 -1.27 -26.26 -1.92
CA ILE A 278 -1.31 -27.20 -0.80
C ILE A 278 -0.77 -28.58 -1.18
N LYS A 279 -0.99 -29.02 -2.43
CA LYS A 279 -0.49 -30.32 -2.93
C LYS A 279 1.04 -30.38 -2.98
N LEU A 280 1.69 -29.23 -3.13
CA LEU A 280 3.15 -29.09 -3.10
C LEU A 280 3.67 -28.63 -1.73
N GLY A 281 2.82 -28.65 -0.69
CA GLY A 281 3.17 -28.21 0.66
C GLY A 281 3.33 -26.70 0.81
N ARG A 282 2.93 -25.90 -0.19
CA ARG A 282 3.00 -24.44 -0.13
C ARG A 282 1.69 -23.87 0.38
N TRP A 283 1.61 -23.68 1.68
CA TRP A 283 0.43 -23.15 2.39
C TRP A 283 0.47 -21.64 2.63
N TYR A 284 1.54 -20.97 2.22
CA TYR A 284 1.61 -19.51 2.21
C TYR A 284 2.44 -18.99 1.04
N VAL A 285 2.17 -17.75 0.66
CA VAL A 285 3.03 -16.94 -0.20
C VAL A 285 3.40 -15.68 0.58
N LEU A 286 4.66 -15.27 0.49
CA LEU A 286 5.22 -14.13 1.21
C LEU A 286 6.07 -13.31 0.25
N GLU A 287 5.77 -12.02 0.16
CA GLU A 287 6.44 -11.10 -0.73
C GLU A 287 6.91 -9.86 0.04
N THR A 288 8.11 -9.40 -0.30
CA THR A 288 8.68 -8.16 0.22
C THR A 288 8.80 -7.14 -0.91
N ASN A 289 9.99 -6.94 -1.46
CA ASN A 289 10.25 -5.98 -2.54
C ASN A 289 11.23 -6.52 -3.59
N TYR A 290 11.43 -7.84 -3.64
CA TYR A 290 12.42 -8.47 -4.51
C TYR A 290 11.89 -9.81 -5.00
N ASP A 291 12.11 -10.08 -6.29
CA ASP A 291 11.55 -11.22 -6.99
C ASP A 291 11.81 -12.52 -6.21
N HIS A 292 10.79 -13.38 -6.11
CA HIS A 292 10.88 -14.57 -5.25
C HIS A 292 11.92 -15.60 -5.71
N TRP A 293 12.33 -15.54 -6.98
CA TRP A 293 13.40 -16.35 -7.56
C TRP A 293 14.81 -15.75 -7.45
N GLU A 294 14.94 -14.49 -7.02
CA GLU A 294 16.21 -13.82 -6.81
C GLU A 294 16.62 -13.84 -5.33
N ASP A 295 17.91 -13.67 -5.06
CA ASP A 295 18.40 -13.49 -3.70
C ASP A 295 17.97 -12.13 -3.11
N PRO A 296 17.68 -12.04 -1.80
CA PRO A 296 17.40 -10.77 -1.14
C PRO A 296 18.56 -9.78 -1.29
N PHE A 297 18.27 -8.49 -1.38
CA PHE A 297 19.31 -7.48 -1.26
C PHE A 297 19.95 -7.56 0.14
N PHE A 298 21.27 -7.71 0.20
CA PHE A 298 21.98 -8.08 1.45
C PHE A 298 21.81 -7.08 2.62
N LEU A 299 21.45 -5.82 2.33
CA LEU A 299 21.16 -4.80 3.36
C LEU A 299 19.68 -4.75 3.78
N ASP A 300 18.76 -5.34 2.99
CA ASP A 300 17.33 -5.43 3.28
C ASP A 300 16.82 -6.85 3.04
N ASP A 301 17.13 -7.78 3.95
CA ASP A 301 16.56 -9.12 3.93
C ASP A 301 15.48 -9.30 5.01
N ARG A 302 14.25 -8.93 4.65
CA ARG A 302 13.03 -9.16 5.45
C ARG A 302 12.36 -10.50 5.14
N ARG A 303 12.49 -11.01 3.91
CA ARG A 303 11.91 -12.27 3.44
C ARG A 303 12.46 -13.47 4.19
N THR A 304 13.78 -13.59 4.36
CA THR A 304 14.36 -14.78 5.01
C THR A 304 13.94 -14.91 6.47
N PRO A 305 14.02 -13.85 7.31
CA PRO A 305 13.52 -13.91 8.69
C PRO A 305 12.01 -14.17 8.77
N ALA A 306 11.21 -13.54 7.91
CA ALA A 306 9.77 -13.77 7.89
C ALA A 306 9.44 -15.23 7.55
N ARG A 307 10.06 -15.81 6.51
CA ARG A 307 9.88 -17.23 6.14
C ARG A 307 10.34 -18.17 7.24
N LYS A 308 11.46 -17.88 7.92
CA LYS A 308 11.92 -18.65 9.10
C LYS A 308 10.81 -18.70 10.16
N CYS A 309 10.19 -17.56 10.47
CA CYS A 309 9.16 -17.50 11.50
C CYS A 309 7.83 -18.13 11.07
N MET A 310 7.41 -17.95 9.81
CA MET A 310 6.25 -18.66 9.24
C MET A 310 6.43 -20.18 9.30
N ASN A 311 7.60 -20.69 8.91
CA ASN A 311 7.90 -22.12 8.96
C ASN A 311 7.93 -22.67 10.39
N LYS A 312 8.35 -21.87 11.37
CA LYS A 312 8.34 -22.24 12.80
C LYS A 312 6.91 -22.37 13.35
N ILE A 313 5.98 -21.53 12.89
CA ILE A 313 4.55 -21.60 13.28
C ILE A 313 3.88 -22.86 12.71
N THR A 314 4.22 -23.19 11.46
CA THR A 314 3.60 -24.27 10.65
C THR A 314 2.15 -23.98 10.25
N GLN A 315 1.66 -24.70 9.23
CA GLN A 315 0.27 -24.58 8.75
C GLN A 315 -0.77 -24.90 9.85
N ALA A 316 -0.45 -25.83 10.75
CA ALA A 316 -1.38 -26.32 11.75
C ALA A 316 -1.72 -25.28 12.83
N ASN A 317 -0.85 -24.28 13.04
CA ASN A 317 -1.00 -23.29 14.11
C ASN A 317 -1.19 -21.87 13.58
N ILE A 318 -1.48 -21.70 12.28
CA ILE A 318 -1.58 -20.36 11.70
C ILE A 318 -2.86 -19.66 12.16
N THR A 319 -2.69 -18.45 12.69
CA THR A 319 -3.77 -17.58 13.17
C THR A 319 -3.34 -16.12 12.99
N LEU A 320 -4.27 -15.17 13.01
CA LEU A 320 -3.93 -13.74 12.96
C LEU A 320 -2.92 -13.32 14.05
N PRO A 321 -3.07 -13.73 15.33
CA PRO A 321 -2.07 -13.49 16.37
C PRO A 321 -0.64 -13.92 15.98
N ASN A 322 -0.50 -15.14 15.46
CA ASN A 322 0.81 -15.69 15.12
C ASN A 322 1.40 -15.02 13.87
N ILE A 323 0.57 -14.59 12.92
CA ILE A 323 1.04 -13.79 11.79
C ILE A 323 1.50 -12.41 12.28
N TYR A 324 0.80 -11.81 13.24
CA TYR A 324 1.19 -10.53 13.84
C TYR A 324 2.54 -10.63 14.58
N ASP A 325 2.83 -11.77 15.22
CA ASP A 325 4.13 -12.06 15.82
C ASP A 325 5.27 -12.06 14.78
N VAL A 326 5.04 -12.66 13.60
CA VAL A 326 6.00 -12.63 12.48
C VAL A 326 6.24 -11.20 12.01
N LEU A 327 5.17 -10.44 11.77
CA LEU A 327 5.25 -9.05 11.34
C LEU A 327 5.85 -8.12 12.40
N SER A 328 5.85 -8.53 13.68
CA SER A 328 6.46 -7.79 14.79
C SER A 328 7.93 -8.12 15.02
N THR A 329 8.50 -9.09 14.29
CA THR A 329 9.88 -9.58 14.45
C THR A 329 10.84 -8.78 13.56
N LYS A 330 11.95 -8.29 14.10
CA LYS A 330 12.98 -7.58 13.30
C LYS A 330 13.74 -8.53 12.36
N PRO A 331 14.00 -8.13 11.10
CA PRO A 331 13.80 -6.81 10.52
C PRO A 331 12.44 -6.62 9.82
N VAL A 332 11.52 -7.58 9.90
CA VAL A 332 10.17 -7.46 9.29
C VAL A 332 9.45 -6.24 9.85
N LEU A 333 9.47 -6.09 11.18
CA LEU A 333 9.27 -4.79 11.81
C LEU A 333 10.60 -4.02 11.77
N ASN A 334 10.57 -2.82 11.22
CA ASN A 334 11.74 -1.94 11.12
C ASN A 334 11.39 -0.52 11.60
N LYS A 335 12.33 0.41 11.42
CA LYS A 335 12.26 1.76 12.00
C LYS A 335 11.54 2.74 11.09
#